data_AF-A0A699YV63-F1
#
_entry.id   AF-A0A699YV63-F1
#
_cell.length_a   1.000
_cell.length_b   1.000
_cell.length_c   1.000
_cell.angle_alpha   90.00
_cell.angle_beta   90.00
_cell.angle_gamma   90.00
#
_symmetry.space_group_name_H-M   'P 1'
#
loop_
_entity.id
_entity.type
_entity.pdbx_description
1 polymer ?
#
loop_
_entity_poly.entity_id
_entity_poly.type
_entity_poly.pdbx_seq_one_letter_code
_entity_poly.pdbx_strand_id
1 'polypeptide(L)'
;MVNKELPARPSSGNPANGKSDLFESVLRLQDLLKQKEKLADDQAKEITVLRGNLSAAQRALVSKEAQASAAQERATNSQGDAASQSKELLQARSEKLKLGQQLKDQLRTISKLQEQVARSCEKNPGLAMQVAQLQSELRCAKADAEAAREESRAQTNLVRAKDKEMALRAKQVEAASALVIANGKLENQMLGVTKLLDEAKAENKVLAHVNRTREADIVKMTRDMAATGAALATCRSQFAESEAKLRAALDHITKLDAELGILRDEVTRTGAVAARVAASEVKDFKGEGTVSLSHHVEQIKYMSGENGRLKDKVAALEKEIAVSAQLKERYRSAAERMSISAIPSNAIKTTPGDITGALPAKGKEYPGLGYKRLRDQPPKAQQQQPAEAQ
;
A
#
# COMPACT_ATOMS: atom_id res chain seq x y z
N MET A 1 8.06 10.64 24.92
CA MET A 1 7.01 11.28 24.10
C MET A 1 7.26 10.88 22.66
N VAL A 2 6.29 10.48 21.83
CA VAL A 2 4.86 10.18 22.07
C VAL A 2 4.45 9.06 21.08
N ASN A 3 3.48 8.22 21.47
CA ASN A 3 2.69 7.25 20.71
C ASN A 3 3.34 6.33 19.65
N LYS A 4 2.99 5.03 19.76
CA LYS A 4 3.33 3.95 18.85
C LYS A 4 2.02 3.44 18.23
N GLU A 5 1.68 3.89 17.03
CA GLU A 5 0.41 3.54 16.39
C GLU A 5 0.40 2.09 15.90
N LEU A 6 -0.77 1.44 15.99
CA LEU A 6 -1.01 0.11 15.45
C LEU A 6 -1.65 0.23 14.05
N PRO A 7 -1.16 -0.48 13.02
CA PRO A 7 -1.97 -0.73 11.83
C PRO A 7 -3.15 -1.67 12.18
N ALA A 8 -4.29 -1.44 11.54
CA ALA A 8 -5.55 -2.09 11.89
C ALA A 8 -5.64 -3.58 11.50
N ARG A 9 -6.60 -4.29 12.10
CA ARG A 9 -6.99 -5.65 11.67
C ARG A 9 -7.53 -5.62 10.23
N PRO A 10 -7.08 -6.50 9.32
CA PRO A 10 -7.86 -6.85 8.13
C PRO A 10 -9.11 -7.66 8.52
N SER A 11 -10.15 -7.55 7.69
CA SER A 11 -11.44 -8.21 7.88
C SER A 11 -11.37 -9.74 7.69
N SER A 12 -12.39 -10.45 8.18
CA SER A 12 -12.61 -11.88 7.95
C SER A 12 -12.76 -12.22 6.46
N GLY A 13 -11.98 -13.18 5.96
CA GLY A 13 -12.01 -13.63 4.57
C GLY A 13 -12.01 -15.16 4.43
N ASN A 14 -13.18 -15.70 4.10
CA ASN A 14 -13.46 -16.95 3.36
C ASN A 14 -12.43 -18.13 3.45
N PRO A 15 -12.78 -19.30 4.06
CA PRO A 15 -11.85 -20.41 4.30
C PRO A 15 -11.34 -21.16 3.05
N ALA A 16 -11.69 -20.74 1.83
CA ALA A 16 -11.16 -21.30 0.58
C ALA A 16 -9.68 -20.92 0.31
N ASN A 17 -9.17 -19.84 0.90
CA ASN A 17 -7.89 -19.23 0.54
C ASN A 17 -6.64 -19.83 1.23
N GLY A 18 -6.79 -20.78 2.15
CA GLY A 18 -5.67 -21.24 3.00
C GLY A 18 -4.43 -21.79 2.28
N LYS A 19 -4.55 -22.19 1.00
CA LYS A 19 -3.41 -22.61 0.16
C LYS A 19 -2.68 -21.45 -0.52
N SER A 20 -3.38 -20.40 -0.94
CA SER A 20 -2.75 -19.20 -1.52
C SER A 20 -2.05 -18.39 -0.44
N ASP A 21 -2.67 -18.22 0.73
CA ASP A 21 -2.12 -17.42 1.83
C ASP A 21 -0.82 -18.05 2.38
N LEU A 22 -0.76 -19.39 2.44
CA LEU A 22 0.47 -20.12 2.75
C LEU A 22 1.56 -19.94 1.68
N PHE A 23 1.18 -19.92 0.39
CA PHE A 23 2.12 -19.72 -0.71
C PHE A 23 2.72 -18.30 -0.72
N GLU A 24 1.89 -17.27 -0.53
CA GLU A 24 2.37 -15.88 -0.37
C GLU A 24 3.26 -15.71 0.86
N SER A 25 2.91 -16.35 1.98
CA SER A 25 3.73 -16.36 3.20
C SER A 25 5.10 -16.99 2.95
N VAL A 26 5.16 -18.14 2.25
CA VAL A 26 6.42 -18.79 1.86
C VAL A 26 7.25 -17.92 0.91
N LEU A 27 6.63 -17.27 -0.09
CA LEU A 27 7.33 -16.32 -0.97
C LEU A 27 7.94 -15.16 -0.18
N ARG A 28 7.16 -14.55 0.71
CA ARG A 28 7.58 -13.43 1.55
C ARG A 28 8.70 -13.81 2.52
N LEU A 29 8.69 -15.05 3.03
CA LEU A 29 9.78 -15.59 3.85
C LEU A 29 11.04 -15.88 3.02
N GLN A 30 10.92 -16.38 1.79
CA GLN A 30 12.06 -16.54 0.88
C GLN A 30 12.71 -15.20 0.51
N ASP A 31 11.93 -14.16 0.24
CA ASP A 31 12.48 -12.84 -0.08
C ASP A 31 13.09 -12.16 1.15
N LEU A 32 12.53 -12.37 2.34
CA LEU A 32 13.16 -11.96 3.59
C LEU A 32 14.48 -12.70 3.84
N LEU A 33 14.54 -14.00 3.52
CA LEU A 33 15.77 -14.81 3.61
C LEU A 33 16.86 -14.24 2.69
N LYS A 34 16.57 -14.06 1.39
CA LYS A 34 17.50 -13.46 0.41
C LYS A 34 18.00 -12.08 0.84
N GLN A 35 17.13 -11.25 1.42
CA GLN A 35 17.53 -9.94 1.96
C GLN A 35 18.48 -10.08 3.16
N LYS A 36 18.29 -11.07 4.03
CA LYS A 36 19.18 -11.34 5.18
C LYS A 36 20.50 -11.97 4.76
N GLU A 37 20.49 -12.88 3.79
CA GLU A 37 21.70 -13.47 3.18
C GLU A 37 22.56 -12.37 2.55
N LYS A 38 21.97 -11.52 1.70
CA LYS A 38 22.69 -10.39 1.10
C LYS A 38 23.25 -9.41 2.14
N LEU A 39 22.49 -9.12 3.20
CA LEU A 39 22.95 -8.24 4.28
C LEU A 39 24.12 -8.86 5.07
N ALA A 40 24.11 -10.18 5.28
CA ALA A 40 25.22 -10.91 5.90
C ALA A 40 26.48 -10.91 5.00
N ASP A 41 26.31 -11.09 3.68
CA ASP A 41 27.40 -10.97 2.71
C ASP A 41 28.03 -9.57 2.71
N ASP A 42 27.20 -8.52 2.71
CA ASP A 42 27.68 -7.13 2.72
C ASP A 42 28.40 -6.79 4.05
N GLN A 43 27.90 -7.31 5.19
CA GLN A 43 28.61 -7.23 6.48
C GLN A 43 29.93 -8.03 6.49
N ALA A 44 29.99 -9.21 5.86
CA ALA A 44 31.22 -9.99 5.76
C ALA A 44 32.32 -9.29 4.94
N LYS A 45 31.92 -8.58 3.88
CA LYS A 45 32.81 -7.70 3.09
C LYS A 45 33.33 -6.55 3.95
N GLU A 46 32.45 -5.86 4.68
CA GLU A 46 32.84 -4.77 5.58
C GLU A 46 33.81 -5.23 6.69
N ILE A 47 33.52 -6.35 7.37
CA ILE A 47 34.42 -6.96 8.37
C ILE A 47 35.79 -7.28 7.77
N THR A 48 35.85 -7.72 6.51
CA THR A 48 37.11 -8.02 5.81
C THR A 48 37.93 -6.75 5.55
N VAL A 49 37.28 -5.66 5.10
CA VAL A 49 37.92 -4.35 4.92
C VAL A 49 38.42 -3.78 6.26
N LEU A 50 37.59 -3.85 7.31
CA LEU A 50 37.95 -3.37 8.65
C LEU A 50 39.15 -4.14 9.25
N ARG A 51 39.23 -5.46 9.04
CA ARG A 51 40.41 -6.28 9.42
C ARG A 51 41.68 -5.86 8.65
N GLY A 52 41.56 -5.57 7.35
CA GLY A 52 42.65 -5.03 6.55
C GLY A 52 43.18 -3.69 7.09
N ASN A 53 42.26 -2.76 7.38
CA ASN A 53 42.58 -1.45 7.93
C ASN A 53 43.20 -1.53 9.34
N LEU A 54 42.67 -2.39 10.22
CA LEU A 54 43.24 -2.64 11.55
C LEU A 54 44.68 -3.19 11.46
N SER A 55 44.91 -4.16 10.57
CA SER A 55 46.25 -4.72 10.32
C SER A 55 47.23 -3.69 9.78
N ALA A 56 46.78 -2.76 8.92
CA ALA A 56 47.59 -1.64 8.44
C ALA A 56 47.91 -0.64 9.56
N ALA A 57 46.92 -0.28 10.39
CA ALA A 57 47.11 0.60 11.54
C ALA A 57 48.08 0.02 12.58
N GLN A 58 48.00 -1.28 12.87
CA GLN A 58 48.92 -1.96 13.78
C GLN A 58 50.36 -1.98 13.23
N ARG A 59 50.57 -2.21 11.93
CA ARG A 59 51.91 -2.07 11.31
C ARG A 59 52.45 -0.64 11.41
N ALA A 60 51.59 0.36 11.20
CA ALA A 60 51.98 1.76 11.33
C ALA A 60 52.34 2.14 12.78
N LEU A 61 51.60 1.64 13.77
CA LEU A 61 51.88 1.84 15.19
C LEU A 61 53.24 1.27 15.59
N VAL A 62 53.50 -0.01 15.31
CA VAL A 62 54.78 -0.66 15.60
C VAL A 62 55.96 0.06 14.93
N SER A 63 55.77 0.55 13.70
CA SER A 63 56.78 1.37 13.00
C SER A 63 57.05 2.71 13.72
N LYS A 64 56.01 3.33 14.30
CA LYS A 64 56.14 4.58 15.05
C LYS A 64 56.74 4.38 16.45
N GLU A 65 56.41 3.29 17.13
CA GLU A 65 57.02 2.90 18.40
C GLU A 65 58.52 2.63 18.23
N ALA A 66 58.92 1.91 17.17
CA ALA A 66 60.32 1.70 16.83
C ALA A 66 61.06 3.02 16.49
N GLN A 67 60.41 3.94 15.75
CA GLN A 67 60.96 5.27 15.46
C GLN A 67 61.13 6.12 16.73
N ALA A 68 60.19 6.05 17.67
CA ALA A 68 60.25 6.75 18.95
C ALA A 68 61.37 6.20 19.84
N SER A 69 61.49 4.88 19.98
CA SER A 69 62.56 4.22 20.73
C SER A 69 63.95 4.60 20.19
N ALA A 70 64.14 4.52 18.87
CA ALA A 70 65.40 4.92 18.22
C ALA A 70 65.68 6.43 18.28
N ALA A 71 64.68 7.28 18.55
CA ALA A 71 64.89 8.70 18.84
C ALA A 71 65.29 8.94 20.30
N GLN A 72 64.65 8.22 21.24
CA GLN A 72 64.97 8.23 22.67
C GLN A 72 66.44 7.82 22.91
N GLU A 73 66.91 6.75 22.29
CA GLU A 73 68.28 6.23 22.41
C GLU A 73 69.33 7.23 21.89
N ARG A 74 69.07 7.87 20.75
CA ARG A 74 69.96 8.93 20.23
C ARG A 74 70.03 10.12 21.18
N ALA A 75 68.90 10.50 21.78
CA ALA A 75 68.86 11.59 22.76
C ALA A 75 69.72 11.25 23.99
N THR A 76 69.55 10.06 24.58
CA THR A 76 70.36 9.63 25.75
C THR A 76 71.85 9.54 25.42
N ASN A 77 72.22 9.04 24.23
CA ASN A 77 73.62 8.94 23.83
C ASN A 77 74.24 10.33 23.65
N SER A 78 73.57 11.25 22.94
CA SER A 78 74.03 12.62 22.76
C SER A 78 74.16 13.41 24.09
N GLN A 79 73.32 13.08 25.08
CA GLN A 79 73.41 13.64 26.43
C GLN A 79 74.62 13.09 27.21
N GLY A 80 74.97 11.81 26.99
CA GLY A 80 76.21 11.20 27.50
C GLY A 80 77.46 11.82 26.90
N ASP A 81 77.50 11.99 25.57
CA ASP A 81 78.61 12.63 24.84
C ASP A 81 78.85 14.07 25.35
N ALA A 82 77.78 14.86 25.45
CA ALA A 82 77.84 16.22 25.99
C ALA A 82 78.33 16.27 27.46
N ALA A 83 77.99 15.27 28.27
CA ALA A 83 78.47 15.15 29.64
C ALA A 83 79.98 14.77 29.71
N SER A 84 80.49 13.97 28.78
CA SER A 84 81.93 13.69 28.67
C SER A 84 82.71 14.93 28.24
N GLN A 85 82.28 15.59 27.16
CA GLN A 85 82.91 16.81 26.66
C GLN A 85 82.92 17.93 27.72
N SER A 86 81.88 18.03 28.56
CA SER A 86 81.83 18.96 29.69
C SER A 86 82.87 18.65 30.76
N LYS A 87 83.10 17.36 31.10
CA LYS A 87 84.18 16.93 32.00
C LYS A 87 85.57 17.21 31.41
N GLU A 88 85.76 16.90 30.14
CA GLU A 88 87.02 17.12 29.42
C GLU A 88 87.38 18.62 29.38
N LEU A 89 86.41 19.49 29.10
CA LEU A 89 86.58 20.95 29.15
C LEU A 89 86.92 21.48 30.56
N LEU A 90 86.35 20.88 31.61
CA LEU A 90 86.70 21.21 33.01
C LEU A 90 88.12 20.74 33.36
N GLN A 91 88.51 19.54 32.94
CA GLN A 91 89.86 19.02 33.15
C GLN A 91 90.90 19.88 32.41
N ALA A 92 90.68 20.15 31.12
CA ALA A 92 91.54 21.02 30.30
C ALA A 92 91.65 22.44 30.87
N ARG A 93 90.56 23.00 31.46
CA ARG A 93 90.63 24.25 32.23
C ARG A 93 91.56 24.15 33.43
N SER A 94 91.51 23.05 34.18
CA SER A 94 92.37 22.84 35.36
C SER A 94 93.85 22.69 34.98
N GLU A 95 94.14 22.00 33.87
CA GLU A 95 95.48 21.78 33.34
C GLU A 95 96.06 23.08 32.77
N LYS A 96 95.26 23.86 32.02
CA LYS A 96 95.61 25.21 31.59
C LYS A 96 95.97 26.13 32.76
N LEU A 97 95.29 25.99 33.92
CA LEU A 97 95.64 26.74 35.13
C LEU A 97 96.99 26.32 35.71
N LYS A 98 97.24 25.00 35.82
CA LYS A 98 98.51 24.42 36.30
C LYS A 98 99.68 24.83 35.42
N LEU A 99 99.56 24.64 34.10
CA LEU A 99 100.56 25.02 33.10
C LEU A 99 100.81 26.54 33.10
N GLY A 100 99.75 27.35 33.19
CA GLY A 100 99.85 28.80 33.29
C GLY A 100 100.54 29.29 34.57
N GLN A 101 100.49 28.51 35.66
CA GLN A 101 101.26 28.78 36.87
C GLN A 101 102.72 28.31 36.75
N GLN A 102 102.96 27.10 36.25
CA GLN A 102 104.31 26.60 35.96
C GLN A 102 105.08 27.53 35.03
N LEU A 103 104.44 28.08 33.99
CA LEU A 103 105.06 29.06 33.09
C LEU A 103 105.49 30.35 33.81
N LYS A 104 104.68 30.86 34.75
CA LYS A 104 105.07 32.03 35.57
C LYS A 104 106.28 31.73 36.46
N ASP A 105 106.33 30.54 37.03
CA ASP A 105 107.43 30.13 37.91
C ASP A 105 108.71 29.81 37.12
N GLN A 106 108.59 29.25 35.91
CA GLN A 106 109.70 29.13 34.95
C GLN A 106 110.20 30.50 34.47
N LEU A 107 109.33 31.47 34.20
CA LEU A 107 109.76 32.83 33.86
C LEU A 107 110.55 33.49 35.00
N ARG A 108 110.18 33.25 36.27
CA ARG A 108 110.92 33.72 37.45
C ARG A 108 112.32 33.09 37.56
N THR A 109 112.48 31.80 37.27
CA THR A 109 113.82 31.17 37.24
C THR A 109 114.63 31.59 36.02
N ILE A 110 114.01 31.77 34.84
CA ILE A 110 114.68 32.31 33.65
C ILE A 110 115.24 33.71 33.93
N SER A 111 114.50 34.60 34.59
CA SER A 111 115.03 35.94 34.96
C SER A 111 116.25 35.84 35.88
N LYS A 112 116.22 34.97 36.90
CA LYS A 112 117.38 34.75 37.79
C LYS A 112 118.59 34.15 37.07
N LEU A 113 118.35 33.22 36.14
CA LEU A 113 119.41 32.61 35.33
C LEU A 113 120.01 33.62 34.35
N GLN A 114 119.20 34.48 33.71
CA GLN A 114 119.68 35.59 32.90
C GLN A 114 120.58 36.55 33.72
N GLU A 115 120.21 36.80 34.98
CA GLU A 115 121.00 37.63 35.90
C GLU A 115 122.34 36.99 36.33
N GLN A 116 122.41 35.65 36.44
CA GLN A 116 123.69 34.92 36.65
C GLN A 116 124.53 34.84 35.38
N VAL A 117 123.88 34.63 34.23
CA VAL A 117 124.53 34.53 32.92
C VAL A 117 125.16 35.84 32.51
N ALA A 118 124.50 36.99 32.75
CA ALA A 118 125.08 38.31 32.54
C ALA A 118 126.43 38.49 33.28
N ARG A 119 126.49 38.04 34.55
CA ARG A 119 127.70 38.07 35.39
C ARG A 119 128.78 37.05 34.98
N SER A 120 128.47 36.17 34.03
CA SER A 120 129.33 35.07 33.58
C SER A 120 129.86 35.27 32.15
N CYS A 121 129.08 35.93 31.27
CA CYS A 121 129.50 36.25 29.91
C CYS A 121 130.70 37.21 29.83
N GLU A 122 130.93 38.03 30.86
CA GLU A 122 132.13 38.89 30.96
C GLU A 122 133.47 38.11 30.98
N LYS A 123 133.43 36.79 31.20
CA LYS A 123 134.65 35.97 31.41
C LYS A 123 134.80 34.77 30.48
N ASN A 124 133.82 34.46 29.62
CA ASN A 124 133.91 33.27 28.77
C ASN A 124 133.08 33.39 27.46
N PRO A 125 133.72 33.50 26.27
CA PRO A 125 133.01 33.77 25.01
C PRO A 125 132.10 32.63 24.53
N GLY A 126 132.36 31.37 24.95
CA GLY A 126 131.48 30.24 24.61
C GLY A 126 130.06 30.40 25.15
N LEU A 127 129.91 31.02 26.33
CA LEU A 127 128.59 31.32 26.92
C LEU A 127 127.84 32.38 26.11
N ALA A 128 128.54 33.41 25.60
CA ALA A 128 127.90 34.46 24.80
C ALA A 128 127.26 33.90 23.52
N MET A 129 127.89 32.90 22.90
CA MET A 129 127.35 32.21 21.72
C MET A 129 126.08 31.41 22.05
N GLN A 130 126.08 30.67 23.17
CA GLN A 130 124.92 29.92 23.65
C GLN A 130 123.75 30.84 24.06
N VAL A 131 124.06 32.01 24.64
CA VAL A 131 123.07 33.05 24.95
C VAL A 131 122.45 33.64 23.68
N ALA A 132 123.25 33.93 22.66
CA ALA A 132 122.74 34.41 21.38
C ALA A 132 121.78 33.41 20.72
N GLN A 133 122.08 32.12 20.80
CA GLN A 133 121.21 31.06 20.29
C GLN A 133 119.90 30.95 21.08
N LEU A 134 119.95 30.92 22.42
CA LEU A 134 118.75 30.94 23.27
C LEU A 134 117.91 32.21 23.04
N GLN A 135 118.53 33.34 22.67
CA GLN A 135 117.84 34.57 22.29
C GLN A 135 117.21 34.50 20.88
N SER A 136 117.72 33.69 19.93
CA SER A 136 117.00 33.39 18.69
C SER A 136 115.84 32.42 18.92
N GLU A 137 116.03 31.36 19.70
CA GLU A 137 114.98 30.39 20.02
C GLU A 137 113.81 31.06 20.77
N LEU A 138 114.10 31.95 21.73
CA LEU A 138 113.11 32.79 22.40
C LEU A 138 112.42 33.81 21.47
N ARG A 139 113.03 34.19 20.34
CA ARG A 139 112.39 35.04 19.32
C ARG A 139 111.43 34.23 18.44
N CYS A 140 111.83 33.04 17.99
CA CYS A 140 110.96 32.13 17.25
C CYS A 140 109.74 31.74 18.10
N ALA A 141 109.95 31.24 19.32
CA ALA A 141 108.86 30.84 20.22
C ALA A 141 107.90 31.99 20.59
N LYS A 142 108.34 33.26 20.51
CA LYS A 142 107.46 34.44 20.65
C LYS A 142 106.64 34.73 19.38
N ALA A 143 107.21 34.52 18.19
CA ALA A 143 106.49 34.64 16.93
C ALA A 143 105.42 33.53 16.81
N ASP A 144 105.79 32.27 17.10
CA ASP A 144 104.88 31.13 17.11
C ASP A 144 103.72 31.34 18.10
N ALA A 145 104.03 31.89 19.29
CA ALA A 145 103.03 32.21 20.31
C ALA A 145 102.08 33.37 19.93
N GLU A 146 102.49 34.31 19.06
CA GLU A 146 101.57 35.34 18.55
C GLU A 146 100.78 34.84 17.34
N ALA A 147 101.38 34.04 16.45
CA ALA A 147 100.66 33.36 15.38
C ALA A 147 99.52 32.47 15.92
N ALA A 148 99.79 31.69 16.97
CA ALA A 148 98.77 30.89 17.66
C ALA A 148 97.68 31.75 18.35
N ARG A 149 97.99 32.99 18.77
CA ARG A 149 97.00 33.93 19.29
C ARG A 149 96.14 34.50 18.17
N GLU A 150 96.72 34.83 17.01
CA GLU A 150 95.97 35.28 15.84
C GLU A 150 95.05 34.19 15.28
N GLU A 151 95.53 32.96 15.19
CA GLU A 151 94.69 31.82 14.82
C GLU A 151 93.55 31.62 15.83
N SER A 152 93.83 31.68 17.14
CA SER A 152 92.78 31.60 18.18
C SER A 152 91.75 32.73 18.09
N ARG A 153 92.17 33.96 17.73
CA ARG A 153 91.25 35.08 17.42
C ARG A 153 90.41 34.78 16.17
N ALA A 154 91.01 34.23 15.10
CA ALA A 154 90.32 33.88 13.86
C ALA A 154 89.29 32.76 14.07
N GLN A 155 89.67 31.67 14.75
CA GLN A 155 88.77 30.58 15.17
C GLN A 155 87.60 31.10 16.02
N THR A 156 87.86 31.99 16.99
CA THR A 156 86.82 32.62 17.82
C THR A 156 85.82 33.42 16.98
N ASN A 157 86.29 34.14 15.96
CA ASN A 157 85.41 34.88 15.05
C ASN A 157 84.63 33.96 14.11
N LEU A 158 85.21 32.84 13.66
CA LEU A 158 84.52 31.83 12.85
C LEU A 158 83.40 31.14 13.63
N VAL A 159 83.64 30.76 14.89
CA VAL A 159 82.59 30.21 15.78
C VAL A 159 81.43 31.19 15.91
N ARG A 160 81.71 32.46 16.24
CA ARG A 160 80.68 33.52 16.32
C ARG A 160 79.91 33.75 15.02
N ALA A 161 80.52 33.50 13.86
CA ALA A 161 79.83 33.57 12.57
C ALA A 161 78.91 32.36 12.38
N LYS A 162 79.37 31.16 12.76
CA LYS A 162 78.56 29.93 12.71
C LYS A 162 77.41 29.93 13.72
N ASP A 163 77.59 30.49 14.91
CA ASP A 163 76.51 30.68 15.89
C ASP A 163 75.35 31.52 15.31
N LYS A 164 75.69 32.62 14.61
CA LYS A 164 74.70 33.47 13.91
C LYS A 164 74.00 32.73 12.77
N GLU A 165 74.74 31.93 12.00
CA GLU A 165 74.18 31.11 10.92
C GLU A 165 73.23 30.02 11.47
N MET A 166 73.60 29.37 12.57
CA MET A 166 72.77 28.39 13.27
C MET A 166 71.50 29.03 13.85
N ALA A 167 71.59 30.23 14.43
CA ALA A 167 70.43 30.96 14.92
C ALA A 167 69.46 31.39 13.80
N LEU A 168 69.98 31.69 12.60
CA LEU A 168 69.15 31.93 11.40
C LEU A 168 68.46 30.66 10.92
N ARG A 169 69.18 29.53 10.84
CA ARG A 169 68.63 28.23 10.46
C ARG A 169 67.58 27.72 11.45
N ALA A 170 67.77 27.94 12.75
CA ALA A 170 66.78 27.61 13.78
C ALA A 170 65.43 28.30 13.53
N LYS A 171 65.44 29.62 13.27
CA LYS A 171 64.23 30.38 12.91
C LYS A 171 63.56 29.90 11.63
N GLN A 172 64.34 29.45 10.64
CA GLN A 172 63.81 28.85 9.42
C GLN A 172 63.12 27.50 9.69
N VAL A 173 63.67 26.67 10.59
CA VAL A 173 63.06 25.41 11.03
C VAL A 173 61.78 25.65 11.83
N GLU A 174 61.76 26.65 12.72
CA GLU A 174 60.55 27.06 13.46
C GLU A 174 59.43 27.52 12.50
N ALA A 175 59.77 28.36 11.52
CA ALA A 175 58.81 28.83 10.50
C ALA A 175 58.29 27.67 9.62
N ALA A 176 59.17 26.75 9.21
CA ALA A 176 58.77 25.55 8.46
C ALA A 176 57.86 24.63 9.28
N SER A 177 58.14 24.45 10.58
CA SER A 177 57.31 23.67 11.50
C SER A 177 55.91 24.28 11.65
N ALA A 178 55.81 25.61 11.78
CA ALA A 178 54.53 26.31 11.82
C ALA A 178 53.71 26.13 10.53
N LEU A 179 54.36 26.12 9.36
CA LEU A 179 53.70 25.85 8.07
C LEU A 179 53.22 24.40 7.96
N VAL A 180 53.97 23.42 8.45
CA VAL A 180 53.51 22.01 8.51
C VAL A 180 52.27 21.86 9.38
N ILE A 181 52.23 22.53 10.54
CA ILE A 181 51.06 22.55 11.43
C ILE A 181 49.86 23.26 10.77
N ALA A 182 50.09 24.31 9.98
CA ALA A 182 49.04 24.99 9.21
C ALA A 182 48.47 24.08 8.09
N ASN A 183 49.34 23.42 7.32
CA ASN A 183 48.92 22.49 6.28
C ASN A 183 48.10 21.32 6.85
N GLY A 184 48.52 20.72 7.97
CA GLY A 184 47.74 19.67 8.64
C GLY A 184 46.35 20.14 9.08
N LYS A 185 46.14 21.42 9.40
CA LYS A 185 44.80 21.96 9.67
C LYS A 185 43.97 22.10 8.38
N LEU A 186 44.59 22.55 7.29
CA LEU A 186 43.94 22.68 5.97
C LEU A 186 43.55 21.31 5.39
N GLU A 187 44.41 20.29 5.53
CA GLU A 187 44.12 18.91 5.12
C GLU A 187 42.91 18.33 5.86
N ASN A 188 42.83 18.54 7.18
CA ASN A 188 41.68 18.14 7.98
C ASN A 188 40.39 18.90 7.58
N GLN A 189 40.49 20.18 7.22
CA GLN A 189 39.36 20.95 6.69
C GLN A 189 38.91 20.44 5.31
N MET A 190 39.84 20.15 4.39
CA MET A 190 39.52 19.55 3.09
C MET A 190 38.86 18.18 3.24
N LEU A 191 39.31 17.35 4.18
CA LEU A 191 38.68 16.06 4.48
C LEU A 191 37.24 16.23 4.99
N GLY A 192 36.98 17.26 5.81
CA GLY A 192 35.63 17.63 6.25
C GLY A 192 34.73 18.05 5.09
N VAL A 193 35.21 18.99 4.25
CA VAL A 193 34.48 19.45 3.05
C VAL A 193 34.22 18.30 2.06
N THR A 194 35.16 17.37 1.91
CA THR A 194 35.00 16.18 1.04
C THR A 194 33.88 15.27 1.53
N LYS A 195 33.76 15.04 2.85
CA LYS A 195 32.64 14.26 3.42
C LYS A 195 31.29 14.94 3.18
N LEU A 196 31.18 16.24 3.48
CA LEU A 196 29.96 17.02 3.22
C LEU A 196 29.55 16.99 1.74
N LEU A 197 30.53 17.03 0.82
CA LEU A 197 30.29 16.90 -0.61
C LEU A 197 29.77 15.50 -1.00
N ASP A 198 30.27 14.43 -0.39
CA ASP A 198 29.80 13.07 -0.67
C ASP A 198 28.45 12.76 -0.01
N GLU A 199 28.17 13.33 1.16
CA GLU A 199 26.85 13.35 1.81
C GLU A 199 25.82 14.06 0.91
N ALA A 200 26.14 15.26 0.42
CA ALA A 200 25.28 16.00 -0.52
C ALA A 200 25.07 15.26 -1.85
N LYS A 201 26.07 14.52 -2.37
CA LYS A 201 25.89 13.62 -3.53
C LYS A 201 24.96 12.45 -3.22
N ALA A 202 24.98 11.92 -2.00
CA ALA A 202 24.08 10.85 -1.57
C ALA A 202 22.64 11.34 -1.46
N GLU A 203 22.42 12.49 -0.82
CA GLU A 203 21.10 13.14 -0.73
C GLU A 203 20.51 13.43 -2.12
N ASN A 204 21.30 14.01 -3.03
CA ASN A 204 20.85 14.28 -4.40
C ASN A 204 20.42 13.01 -5.16
N LYS A 205 21.05 11.85 -4.91
CA LYS A 205 20.62 10.56 -5.50
C LYS A 205 19.26 10.11 -4.95
N VAL A 206 19.01 10.31 -3.64
CA VAL A 206 17.71 10.01 -3.01
C VAL A 206 16.62 10.95 -3.54
N LEU A 207 16.88 12.26 -3.60
CA LEU A 207 15.95 13.25 -4.15
C LEU A 207 15.62 12.97 -5.62
N ALA A 208 16.61 12.60 -6.44
CA ALA A 208 16.39 12.20 -7.83
C ALA A 208 15.54 10.93 -7.98
N HIS A 209 15.62 9.98 -7.03
CA HIS A 209 14.72 8.82 -7.01
C HIS A 209 13.29 9.22 -6.61
N VAL A 210 13.15 10.02 -5.55
CA VAL A 210 11.84 10.51 -5.05
C VAL A 210 11.10 11.31 -6.12
N ASN A 211 11.80 12.17 -6.87
CA ASN A 211 11.20 12.94 -7.95
C ASN A 211 10.69 12.05 -9.10
N ARG A 212 11.46 11.04 -9.53
CA ARG A 212 10.99 10.06 -10.55
C ARG A 212 9.75 9.30 -10.11
N THR A 213 9.64 8.94 -8.84
CA THR A 213 8.42 8.30 -8.29
C THR A 213 7.24 9.27 -8.34
N ARG A 214 7.42 10.52 -7.90
CA ARG A 214 6.38 11.57 -7.97
C ARG A 214 5.96 11.88 -9.41
N GLU A 215 6.88 11.91 -10.36
CA GLU A 215 6.61 12.07 -11.79
C GLU A 215 5.73 10.93 -12.31
N ALA A 216 6.04 9.68 -11.95
CA ALA A 216 5.22 8.52 -12.30
C ALA A 216 3.81 8.56 -11.67
N ASP A 217 3.72 8.97 -10.40
CA ASP A 217 2.43 9.15 -9.70
C ASP A 217 1.59 10.26 -10.35
N ILE A 218 2.20 11.38 -10.73
CA ILE A 218 1.54 12.48 -11.46
C ILE A 218 1.02 12.00 -12.82
N VAL A 219 1.82 11.25 -13.58
CA VAL A 219 1.39 10.68 -14.87
C VAL A 219 0.21 9.71 -14.68
N LYS A 220 0.25 8.87 -13.64
CA LYS A 220 -0.86 7.96 -13.29
C LYS A 220 -2.13 8.75 -12.92
N MET A 221 -2.05 9.67 -11.97
CA MET A 221 -3.19 10.48 -11.54
C MET A 221 -3.79 11.29 -12.71
N THR A 222 -2.95 11.83 -13.60
CA THR A 222 -3.40 12.52 -14.82
C THR A 222 -4.20 11.59 -15.74
N ARG A 223 -3.75 10.34 -15.92
CA ARG A 223 -4.47 9.31 -16.69
C ARG A 223 -5.80 8.92 -16.05
N ASP A 224 -5.81 8.74 -14.72
CA ASP A 224 -7.01 8.36 -13.97
C ASP A 224 -8.05 9.52 -13.96
N MET A 225 -7.60 10.77 -13.89
CA MET A 225 -8.44 11.97 -14.07
C MET A 225 -9.02 12.08 -15.48
N ALA A 226 -8.23 11.77 -16.52
CA ALA A 226 -8.72 11.78 -17.90
C ALA A 226 -9.77 10.67 -18.14
N ALA A 227 -9.54 9.46 -17.59
CA ALA A 227 -10.48 8.34 -17.70
C ALA A 227 -11.80 8.62 -16.95
N THR A 228 -11.73 9.16 -15.73
CA THR A 228 -12.93 9.53 -14.96
C THR A 228 -13.68 10.69 -15.60
N GLY A 229 -12.99 11.67 -16.20
CA GLY A 229 -13.60 12.73 -17.01
C GLY A 229 -14.37 12.19 -18.23
N ALA A 230 -13.79 11.23 -18.97
CA ALA A 230 -14.44 10.59 -20.11
C ALA A 230 -15.66 9.73 -19.71
N ALA A 231 -15.58 9.01 -18.59
CA ALA A 231 -16.71 8.28 -18.04
C ALA A 231 -17.86 9.23 -17.63
N LEU A 232 -17.53 10.34 -16.95
CA LEU A 232 -18.50 11.35 -16.51
C LEU A 232 -19.16 12.07 -17.70
N ALA A 233 -18.42 12.32 -18.79
CA ALA A 233 -19.00 12.83 -20.04
C ALA A 233 -20.00 11.84 -20.66
N THR A 234 -19.66 10.54 -20.69
CA THR A 234 -20.56 9.47 -21.15
C THR A 234 -21.84 9.42 -20.32
N CYS A 235 -21.73 9.42 -18.98
CA CYS A 235 -22.90 9.41 -18.08
C CYS A 235 -23.80 10.64 -18.26
N ARG A 236 -23.22 11.83 -18.49
CA ARG A 236 -24.00 13.05 -18.82
C ARG A 236 -24.78 12.90 -20.13
N SER A 237 -24.18 12.32 -21.16
CA SER A 237 -24.85 12.06 -22.43
C SER A 237 -26.01 11.08 -22.28
N GLN A 238 -25.80 9.97 -21.55
CA GLN A 238 -26.84 8.97 -21.26
C GLN A 238 -27.99 9.55 -20.43
N PHE A 239 -27.69 10.44 -19.47
CA PHE A 239 -28.71 11.13 -18.68
C PHE A 239 -29.53 12.10 -19.54
N ALA A 240 -28.90 12.88 -20.42
CA ALA A 240 -29.62 13.76 -21.34
C ALA A 240 -30.53 12.97 -22.31
N GLU A 241 -30.08 11.81 -22.78
CA GLU A 241 -30.88 10.91 -23.63
C GLU A 241 -32.08 10.31 -22.87
N SER A 242 -31.91 9.88 -21.61
CA SER A 242 -33.00 9.33 -20.80
C SER A 242 -34.00 10.41 -20.39
N GLU A 243 -33.54 11.62 -20.10
CA GLU A 243 -34.38 12.79 -19.82
C GLU A 243 -35.20 13.20 -21.06
N ALA A 244 -34.61 13.18 -22.26
CA ALA A 244 -35.32 13.42 -23.52
C ALA A 244 -36.39 12.35 -23.80
N LYS A 245 -36.08 11.07 -23.56
CA LYS A 245 -37.06 9.97 -23.66
C LYS A 245 -38.20 10.13 -22.66
N LEU A 246 -37.91 10.55 -21.43
CA LEU A 246 -38.93 10.81 -20.40
C LEU A 246 -39.85 11.97 -20.81
N ARG A 247 -39.31 13.08 -21.32
CA ARG A 247 -40.12 14.20 -21.86
C ARG A 247 -41.06 13.71 -22.98
N ALA A 248 -40.53 13.00 -23.97
CA ALA A 248 -41.34 12.47 -25.07
C ALA A 248 -42.44 11.49 -24.61
N ALA A 249 -42.19 10.70 -23.55
CA ALA A 249 -43.21 9.84 -22.94
C ALA A 249 -44.31 10.65 -22.22
N LEU A 250 -43.96 11.71 -21.50
CA LEU A 250 -44.92 12.63 -20.88
C LEU A 250 -45.77 13.37 -21.93
N ASP A 251 -45.15 13.82 -23.03
CA ASP A 251 -45.83 14.43 -24.19
C ASP A 251 -46.77 13.43 -24.91
N HIS A 252 -46.53 12.13 -24.79
CA HIS A 252 -47.43 11.10 -25.30
C HIS A 252 -48.59 10.82 -24.33
N ILE A 253 -48.33 10.82 -23.01
CA ILE A 253 -49.37 10.64 -21.99
C ILE A 253 -50.39 11.78 -22.05
N THR A 254 -49.94 13.05 -22.15
CA THR A 254 -50.86 14.20 -22.25
C THR A 254 -51.75 14.18 -23.50
N LYS A 255 -51.29 13.59 -24.61
CA LYS A 255 -52.10 13.36 -25.81
C LYS A 255 -53.15 12.26 -25.58
N LEU A 256 -52.75 11.13 -24.98
CA LEU A 256 -53.69 10.06 -24.63
C LEU A 256 -54.75 10.54 -23.62
N ASP A 257 -54.39 11.38 -22.64
CA ASP A 257 -55.36 11.95 -21.70
C ASP A 257 -56.37 12.89 -22.40
N ALA A 258 -55.93 13.65 -23.41
CA ALA A 258 -56.81 14.47 -24.23
C ALA A 258 -57.74 13.61 -25.11
N GLU A 259 -57.22 12.56 -25.76
CA GLU A 259 -58.01 11.60 -26.53
C GLU A 259 -59.04 10.87 -25.64
N LEU A 260 -58.64 10.43 -24.45
CA LEU A 260 -59.55 9.85 -23.45
C LEU A 260 -60.59 10.85 -22.95
N GLY A 261 -60.28 12.14 -22.90
CA GLY A 261 -61.25 13.21 -22.66
C GLY A 261 -62.32 13.25 -23.77
N ILE A 262 -61.89 13.39 -25.02
CA ILE A 262 -62.78 13.43 -26.20
C ILE A 262 -63.67 12.18 -26.26
N LEU A 263 -63.11 10.99 -26.05
CA LEU A 263 -63.86 9.74 -26.04
C LEU A 263 -64.87 9.64 -24.89
N ARG A 264 -64.57 10.18 -23.69
CA ARG A 264 -65.54 10.27 -22.59
C ARG A 264 -66.70 11.21 -22.95
N ASP A 265 -66.42 12.33 -23.62
CA ASP A 265 -67.45 13.26 -24.09
C ASP A 265 -68.29 12.68 -25.23
N GLU A 266 -67.71 11.85 -26.10
CA GLU A 266 -68.46 11.10 -27.12
C GLU A 266 -69.33 9.99 -26.53
N VAL A 267 -68.83 9.22 -25.57
CA VAL A 267 -69.64 8.22 -24.83
C VAL A 267 -70.78 8.92 -24.06
N THR A 268 -70.53 10.08 -23.47
CA THR A 268 -71.56 10.85 -22.76
C THR A 268 -72.61 11.41 -23.73
N ARG A 269 -72.19 11.97 -24.88
CA ARG A 269 -73.12 12.46 -25.92
C ARG A 269 -73.93 11.35 -26.56
N THR A 270 -73.32 10.22 -26.91
CA THR A 270 -74.01 9.07 -27.52
C THR A 270 -74.94 8.38 -26.52
N GLY A 271 -74.55 8.23 -25.26
CA GLY A 271 -75.44 7.77 -24.18
C GLY A 271 -76.65 8.68 -24.00
N ALA A 272 -76.46 10.01 -24.04
CA ALA A 272 -77.56 10.97 -23.99
C ALA A 272 -78.48 10.93 -25.24
N VAL A 273 -77.95 10.60 -26.42
CA VAL A 273 -78.77 10.33 -27.63
C VAL A 273 -79.58 9.05 -27.44
N ALA A 274 -78.95 7.94 -27.05
CA ALA A 274 -79.61 6.65 -26.84
C ALA A 274 -80.73 6.73 -25.79
N ALA A 275 -80.50 7.45 -24.69
CA ALA A 275 -81.52 7.71 -23.67
C ALA A 275 -82.73 8.50 -24.21
N ARG A 276 -82.51 9.45 -25.14
CA ARG A 276 -83.62 10.16 -25.82
C ARG A 276 -84.37 9.26 -26.79
N VAL A 277 -83.67 8.43 -27.57
CA VAL A 277 -84.30 7.48 -28.51
C VAL A 277 -85.20 6.49 -27.78
N ALA A 278 -84.68 5.86 -26.71
CA ALA A 278 -85.48 4.96 -25.87
C ALA A 278 -86.70 5.66 -25.25
N ALA A 279 -86.58 6.93 -24.85
CA ALA A 279 -87.70 7.72 -24.34
C ALA A 279 -88.75 8.07 -25.43
N SER A 280 -88.36 8.26 -26.70
CA SER A 280 -89.31 8.41 -27.81
C SER A 280 -89.96 7.10 -28.21
N GLU A 281 -89.23 5.97 -28.25
CA GLU A 281 -89.79 4.65 -28.56
C GLU A 281 -90.89 4.25 -27.56
N VAL A 282 -90.68 4.55 -26.27
CA VAL A 282 -91.70 4.36 -25.21
C VAL A 282 -92.91 5.30 -25.35
N LYS A 283 -92.74 6.46 -26.00
CA LYS A 283 -93.78 7.50 -26.14
C LYS A 283 -94.65 7.32 -27.39
N ASP A 284 -94.06 6.89 -28.49
CA ASP A 284 -94.73 6.83 -29.80
C ASP A 284 -95.33 5.44 -30.11
N PHE A 285 -95.22 4.49 -29.19
CA PHE A 285 -95.83 3.15 -29.30
C PHE A 285 -97.37 3.19 -29.18
N LYS A 286 -98.04 3.47 -30.30
CA LYS A 286 -99.51 3.40 -30.46
C LYS A 286 -99.93 2.39 -31.54
N GLY A 287 -99.56 1.12 -31.33
CA GLY A 287 -100.05 0.02 -32.17
C GLY A 287 -101.49 -0.35 -31.82
N GLU A 288 -102.42 -0.21 -32.77
CA GLU A 288 -103.78 -0.76 -32.59
C GLU A 288 -103.69 -2.29 -32.42
N GLY A 289 -104.45 -2.82 -31.46
CA GLY A 289 -104.46 -4.25 -31.13
C GLY A 289 -103.45 -4.71 -30.05
N THR A 290 -102.48 -3.89 -29.64
CA THR A 290 -101.60 -4.28 -28.51
C THR A 290 -102.29 -4.08 -27.16
N VAL A 291 -102.79 -5.18 -26.61
CA VAL A 291 -103.21 -5.30 -25.20
C VAL A 291 -102.04 -4.87 -24.29
N SER A 292 -102.33 -4.06 -23.26
CA SER A 292 -101.27 -3.47 -22.43
C SER A 292 -100.47 -4.55 -21.69
N LEU A 293 -99.19 -4.27 -21.44
CA LEU A 293 -98.29 -5.22 -20.77
C LEU A 293 -98.80 -5.61 -19.37
N SER A 294 -99.52 -4.71 -18.68
CA SER A 294 -100.19 -5.01 -17.40
C SER A 294 -101.29 -6.05 -17.57
N HIS A 295 -102.17 -5.89 -18.57
CA HIS A 295 -103.25 -6.84 -18.81
C HIS A 295 -102.71 -8.21 -19.24
N HIS A 296 -101.62 -8.28 -20.01
CA HIS A 296 -100.96 -9.57 -20.30
C HIS A 296 -100.36 -10.21 -19.03
N VAL A 297 -99.78 -9.43 -18.11
CA VAL A 297 -99.31 -9.94 -16.81
C VAL A 297 -100.49 -10.41 -15.93
N GLU A 298 -101.63 -9.72 -15.96
CA GLU A 298 -102.86 -10.14 -15.27
C GLU A 298 -103.45 -11.42 -15.88
N GLN A 299 -103.46 -11.54 -17.21
CA GLN A 299 -103.92 -12.73 -17.93
C GLN A 299 -103.03 -13.95 -17.63
N ILE A 300 -101.71 -13.77 -17.55
CA ILE A 300 -100.76 -14.81 -17.11
C ILE A 300 -101.04 -15.23 -15.67
N LYS A 301 -101.29 -14.29 -14.75
CA LYS A 301 -101.69 -14.60 -13.36
C LYS A 301 -103.01 -15.38 -13.30
N TYR A 302 -104.01 -14.97 -14.07
CA TYR A 302 -105.30 -15.67 -14.16
C TYR A 302 -105.12 -17.11 -14.68
N MET A 303 -104.41 -17.30 -15.79
CA MET A 303 -104.14 -18.62 -16.37
C MET A 303 -103.32 -19.51 -15.43
N SER A 304 -102.42 -18.93 -14.62
CA SER A 304 -101.69 -19.66 -13.58
C SER A 304 -102.61 -20.12 -12.44
N GLY A 305 -103.56 -19.27 -12.01
CA GLY A 305 -104.55 -19.60 -10.99
C GLY A 305 -105.52 -20.70 -11.44
N GLU A 306 -106.04 -20.60 -12.66
CA GLU A 306 -106.91 -21.63 -13.24
C GLU A 306 -106.16 -22.98 -13.41
N ASN A 307 -104.88 -22.96 -13.80
CA ASN A 307 -104.04 -24.16 -13.82
C ASN A 307 -103.86 -24.80 -12.43
N GLY A 308 -103.76 -24.01 -11.36
CA GLY A 308 -103.75 -24.53 -9.99
C GLY A 308 -105.07 -25.24 -9.67
N ARG A 309 -106.19 -24.56 -9.89
CA ARG A 309 -107.54 -25.08 -9.62
C ARG A 309 -107.88 -26.33 -10.44
N LEU A 310 -107.37 -26.43 -11.66
CA LEU A 310 -107.49 -27.63 -12.51
C LEU A 310 -106.64 -28.80 -11.98
N LYS A 311 -105.43 -28.55 -11.44
CA LYS A 311 -104.63 -29.60 -10.78
C LYS A 311 -105.31 -30.11 -9.51
N ASP A 312 -105.89 -29.23 -8.70
CA ASP A 312 -106.67 -29.64 -7.52
C ASP A 312 -107.88 -30.49 -7.90
N LYS A 313 -108.56 -30.15 -9.01
CA LYS A 313 -109.66 -30.92 -9.58
C LYS A 313 -109.21 -32.33 -10.04
N VAL A 314 -108.03 -32.44 -10.67
CA VAL A 314 -107.44 -33.75 -11.04
C VAL A 314 -107.09 -34.56 -9.80
N ALA A 315 -106.39 -33.98 -8.82
CA ALA A 315 -106.01 -34.67 -7.58
C ALA A 315 -107.21 -35.14 -6.73
N ALA A 316 -108.37 -34.47 -6.85
CA ALA A 316 -109.63 -34.94 -6.28
C ALA A 316 -110.19 -36.17 -7.02
N LEU A 317 -110.20 -36.14 -8.36
CA LEU A 317 -110.64 -37.27 -9.20
C LEU A 317 -109.72 -38.49 -9.06
N GLU A 318 -108.41 -38.29 -8.90
CA GLU A 318 -107.46 -39.38 -8.63
C GLU A 318 -107.75 -40.09 -7.30
N LYS A 319 -108.15 -39.34 -6.26
CA LYS A 319 -108.61 -39.92 -4.98
C LYS A 319 -109.93 -40.67 -5.13
N GLU A 320 -110.86 -40.17 -5.94
CA GLU A 320 -112.13 -40.84 -6.24
C GLU A 320 -111.92 -42.14 -7.05
N ILE A 321 -110.96 -42.14 -7.98
CA ILE A 321 -110.49 -43.34 -8.69
C ILE A 321 -109.83 -44.33 -7.72
N ALA A 322 -109.01 -43.86 -6.78
CA ALA A 322 -108.40 -44.73 -5.76
C ALA A 322 -109.45 -45.35 -4.81
N VAL A 323 -110.45 -44.58 -4.37
CA VAL A 323 -111.56 -45.07 -3.54
C VAL A 323 -112.43 -46.06 -4.31
N SER A 324 -112.80 -45.77 -5.57
CA SER A 324 -113.58 -46.71 -6.39
C SER A 324 -112.80 -47.96 -6.80
N ALA A 325 -111.47 -47.89 -6.91
CA ALA A 325 -110.61 -49.07 -7.06
C ALA A 325 -110.57 -49.92 -5.78
N GLN A 326 -110.41 -49.31 -4.60
CA GLN A 326 -110.53 -50.03 -3.32
C GLN A 326 -111.91 -50.64 -3.11
N LEU A 327 -112.98 -49.95 -3.55
CA LEU A 327 -114.34 -50.45 -3.45
C LEU A 327 -114.58 -51.62 -4.42
N LYS A 328 -114.09 -51.52 -5.67
CA LYS A 328 -114.05 -52.65 -6.61
C LYS A 328 -113.30 -53.84 -6.03
N GLU A 329 -112.15 -53.62 -5.39
CA GLU A 329 -111.37 -54.71 -4.81
C GLU A 329 -112.03 -55.33 -3.57
N ARG A 330 -112.75 -54.54 -2.75
CA ARG A 330 -113.63 -55.07 -1.70
C ARG A 330 -114.78 -55.90 -2.27
N TYR A 331 -115.43 -55.45 -3.35
CA TYR A 331 -116.47 -56.24 -4.02
C TYR A 331 -115.91 -57.49 -4.70
N ARG A 332 -114.68 -57.44 -5.24
CA ARG A 332 -113.99 -58.61 -5.82
C ARG A 332 -113.62 -59.62 -4.74
N SER A 333 -113.01 -59.17 -3.66
CA SER A 333 -112.73 -59.95 -2.44
C SER A 333 -114.00 -60.49 -1.76
N ALA A 334 -115.18 -59.93 -2.02
CA ALA A 334 -116.47 -60.48 -1.58
C ALA A 334 -117.02 -61.49 -2.58
N ALA A 335 -116.97 -61.19 -3.88
CA ALA A 335 -117.36 -62.09 -4.95
C ALA A 335 -116.54 -63.38 -4.95
N GLU A 336 -115.22 -63.31 -4.71
CA GLU A 336 -114.35 -64.49 -4.61
C GLU A 336 -114.72 -65.39 -3.41
N ARG A 337 -115.15 -64.80 -2.28
CA ARG A 337 -115.69 -65.57 -1.13
C ARG A 337 -117.02 -66.25 -1.46
N MET A 338 -117.80 -65.68 -2.39
CA MET A 338 -119.03 -66.29 -2.91
C MET A 338 -118.78 -67.25 -4.09
N SER A 339 -117.62 -67.14 -4.75
CA SER A 339 -117.23 -67.89 -5.96
C SER A 339 -116.56 -69.24 -5.68
N ILE A 340 -116.52 -69.68 -4.41
CA ILE A 340 -116.16 -71.08 -4.04
C ILE A 340 -117.40 -72.00 -4.24
N SER A 341 -118.26 -71.65 -5.21
CA SER A 341 -119.43 -72.40 -5.64
C SER A 341 -119.76 -72.08 -7.10
N ALA A 342 -120.10 -73.11 -7.88
CA ALA A 342 -120.39 -73.12 -9.32
C ALA A 342 -119.22 -72.88 -10.30
N ILE A 343 -119.17 -73.71 -11.35
CA ILE A 343 -118.21 -73.81 -12.47
C ILE A 343 -118.94 -74.52 -13.64
N PRO A 344 -118.40 -74.70 -14.86
CA PRO A 344 -117.78 -73.80 -15.85
C PRO A 344 -118.56 -73.78 -17.20
N SER A 345 -117.88 -73.37 -18.29
CA SER A 345 -118.17 -73.67 -19.73
C SER A 345 -119.26 -72.82 -20.42
N ASN A 346 -119.28 -72.60 -21.75
CA ASN A 346 -118.32 -72.78 -22.88
C ASN A 346 -118.89 -72.04 -24.13
N ALA A 347 -118.23 -71.85 -25.28
CA ALA A 347 -116.81 -71.59 -25.64
C ALA A 347 -116.72 -71.45 -27.19
N ILE A 348 -115.85 -70.59 -27.74
CA ILE A 348 -115.58 -70.46 -29.20
C ILE A 348 -114.08 -70.20 -29.46
N LYS A 349 -113.58 -70.63 -30.63
CA LYS A 349 -112.20 -70.44 -31.13
C LYS A 349 -112.22 -69.77 -32.51
N THR A 350 -111.18 -68.99 -32.85
CA THR A 350 -110.58 -68.93 -34.21
C THR A 350 -109.21 -68.24 -34.21
N THR A 351 -108.28 -68.78 -35.01
CA THR A 351 -106.91 -68.31 -35.36
C THR A 351 -106.49 -69.07 -36.64
N PRO A 352 -105.30 -68.87 -37.26
CA PRO A 352 -104.39 -67.70 -37.37
C PRO A 352 -104.48 -67.09 -38.80
N GLY A 353 -103.67 -66.15 -39.30
CA GLY A 353 -102.50 -65.39 -38.81
C GLY A 353 -101.41 -65.32 -39.90
N ASP A 354 -100.49 -64.33 -39.89
CA ASP A 354 -99.27 -64.39 -40.72
C ASP A 354 -98.11 -63.47 -40.25
N ILE A 355 -96.90 -63.73 -40.78
CA ILE A 355 -95.57 -63.17 -40.39
C ILE A 355 -95.03 -62.21 -41.49
N THR A 356 -94.11 -61.25 -41.31
CA THR A 356 -93.06 -60.92 -40.31
C THR A 356 -93.15 -59.40 -39.94
N GLY A 357 -92.32 -58.70 -39.15
CA GLY A 357 -91.03 -58.89 -38.48
C GLY A 357 -90.01 -57.79 -38.88
N ALA A 358 -90.03 -56.63 -38.21
CA ALA A 358 -89.20 -55.45 -38.55
C ALA A 358 -88.90 -54.53 -37.35
N LEU A 359 -87.92 -53.63 -37.52
CA LEU A 359 -87.41 -52.60 -36.55
C LEU A 359 -86.58 -53.14 -35.37
N PRO A 360 -85.71 -52.32 -34.72
CA PRO A 360 -85.54 -50.87 -34.86
C PRO A 360 -84.14 -50.35 -35.23
N ALA A 361 -84.10 -49.16 -35.85
CA ALA A 361 -82.91 -48.29 -35.87
C ALA A 361 -83.01 -47.24 -34.76
N LYS A 362 -81.91 -46.96 -34.04
CA LYS A 362 -81.78 -45.83 -33.08
C LYS A 362 -80.33 -45.58 -32.69
N GLY A 363 -79.93 -44.30 -32.61
CA GLY A 363 -78.56 -43.87 -32.26
C GLY A 363 -77.89 -43.13 -33.41
N LYS A 364 -78.32 -41.91 -33.77
CA LYS A 364 -77.98 -40.63 -33.12
C LYS A 364 -76.49 -40.27 -33.17
N GLU A 365 -76.06 -39.72 -34.30
CA GLU A 365 -74.95 -38.76 -34.34
C GLU A 365 -75.51 -37.34 -34.51
N TYR A 366 -74.82 -36.34 -33.96
CA TYR A 366 -75.04 -34.91 -34.21
C TYR A 366 -73.70 -34.18 -34.04
N PRO A 367 -73.14 -33.56 -35.10
CA PRO A 367 -71.81 -32.96 -35.02
C PRO A 367 -71.82 -31.50 -34.55
N GLY A 368 -70.84 -31.18 -33.70
CA GLY A 368 -70.09 -29.92 -33.71
C GLY A 368 -70.82 -28.58 -33.69
N LEU A 369 -71.04 -28.03 -32.49
CA LEU A 369 -71.09 -26.58 -32.24
C LEU A 369 -70.62 -26.31 -30.80
N GLY A 370 -69.58 -25.51 -30.63
CA GLY A 370 -69.03 -25.16 -29.31
C GLY A 370 -69.07 -23.65 -29.06
N TYR A 371 -69.23 -23.24 -27.79
CA TYR A 371 -68.87 -21.91 -27.30
C TYR A 371 -68.48 -21.93 -25.82
N LYS A 372 -67.71 -20.92 -25.40
CA LYS A 372 -66.98 -20.84 -24.11
C LYS A 372 -67.82 -20.20 -22.99
N ARG A 373 -67.66 -20.68 -21.74
CA ARG A 373 -67.56 -19.91 -20.47
C ARG A 373 -66.68 -20.77 -19.51
N LEU A 374 -65.64 -20.35 -18.80
CA LEU A 374 -65.20 -19.10 -18.17
C LEU A 374 -65.81 -18.83 -16.77
N ARG A 375 -65.15 -19.29 -15.68
CA ARG A 375 -64.71 -18.48 -14.50
C ARG A 375 -64.15 -19.26 -13.29
N ASP A 376 -63.22 -18.59 -12.59
CA ASP A 376 -62.96 -18.47 -11.14
C ASP A 376 -62.59 -19.69 -10.23
N GLN A 377 -61.27 -19.85 -10.01
CA GLN A 377 -60.50 -19.90 -8.72
C GLN A 377 -61.07 -20.52 -7.42
N PRO A 378 -60.24 -21.21 -6.59
CA PRO A 378 -59.29 -20.54 -5.67
C PRO A 378 -57.88 -21.18 -5.52
N PRO A 379 -56.90 -20.46 -4.93
CA PRO A 379 -55.50 -20.92 -4.78
C PRO A 379 -55.24 -21.74 -3.50
N LYS A 380 -54.07 -22.39 -3.42
CA LYS A 380 -53.48 -22.93 -2.18
C LYS A 380 -52.16 -22.23 -1.86
N ALA A 381 -51.87 -22.04 -0.56
CA ALA A 381 -50.70 -21.32 -0.06
C ALA A 381 -49.79 -22.23 0.77
N GLN A 382 -48.47 -21.98 0.70
CA GLN A 382 -47.37 -22.40 1.60
C GLN A 382 -46.04 -21.95 0.94
N GLN A 383 -44.98 -21.53 1.64
CA GLN A 383 -44.85 -21.12 3.04
C GLN A 383 -43.70 -20.08 3.20
N GLN A 384 -43.50 -19.54 4.41
CA GLN A 384 -42.77 -18.29 4.70
C GLN A 384 -41.22 -18.39 4.74
N GLN A 385 -40.60 -17.20 4.76
CA GLN A 385 -39.17 -16.93 5.07
C GLN A 385 -38.89 -17.06 6.59
N PRO A 386 -37.62 -16.98 7.07
CA PRO A 386 -36.90 -15.70 7.24
C PRO A 386 -35.64 -15.60 6.34
N ALA A 387 -35.11 -14.46 5.90
CA ALA A 387 -34.97 -13.10 6.46
C ALA A 387 -33.74 -12.94 7.39
N GLU A 388 -32.69 -12.30 6.85
CA GLU A 388 -31.56 -11.70 7.57
C GLU A 388 -31.37 -10.25 7.09
N ALA A 389 -30.92 -9.38 7.98
CA ALA A 389 -30.63 -7.98 7.69
C ALA A 389 -29.50 -7.45 8.59
N GLN A 390 -28.62 -6.64 7.98
CA GLN A 390 -27.62 -5.75 8.58
C GLN A 390 -26.62 -6.36 9.57
#